data_AF-A0A426QQ62-F1
#
_entry.id   AF-A0A426QQ62-F1
#
_cell.length_a   1.000
_cell.length_b   1.000
_cell.length_c   1.000
_cell.angle_alpha   90.00
_cell.angle_beta   90.00
_cell.angle_gamma   90.00
#
_symmetry.space_group_name_H-M   'P 1'
#
loop_
_entity.id
_entity.type
_entity.pdbx_description
1 polymer ?
#
loop_
_entity_poly.entity_id
_entity_poly.type
_entity_poly.pdbx_seq_one_letter_code
_entity_poly.pdbx_strand_id
1 'polypeptide(L)'
;MDTFATLIDALFSPLWTPVLVGALIALLAFTQRWLVDQPLSCSTGFANLAGYLRPGTARDPQGDWRIVFLLGIVLGGLIAALTDGAPAWQGTAAEFGRFYTALVPESTLGSAIWWLVGGLLIGLGARLAGGCTSGHTIAGVAMGAPASLVASAVFFAVAVGTAQLAAWMLGV
;
A
#
# COMPACT_ATOMS: atom_id res chain seq x y z
N MET A 1 -18.32 25.24 6.26
CA MET A 1 -17.17 25.62 7.08
C MET A 1 -16.85 24.47 8.04
N ASP A 2 -16.86 23.22 7.57
CA ASP A 2 -16.81 22.02 8.45
C ASP A 2 -15.98 20.85 7.92
N THR A 3 -15.54 20.84 6.67
CA THR A 3 -15.25 19.54 6.06
C THR A 3 -13.85 19.05 6.38
N PHE A 4 -12.83 19.92 6.28
CA PHE A 4 -11.43 19.51 6.44
C PHE A 4 -10.97 19.35 7.91
N ALA A 5 -11.49 20.18 8.84
CA ALA A 5 -11.16 20.10 10.27
C ALA A 5 -11.84 18.90 10.96
N THR A 6 -13.10 18.62 10.64
CA THR A 6 -13.83 17.41 11.11
C THR A 6 -13.27 16.12 10.48
N LEU A 7 -12.63 16.22 9.30
CA LEU A 7 -11.92 15.13 8.63
C LEU A 7 -10.55 14.81 9.25
N ILE A 8 -9.97 15.68 10.08
CA ILE A 8 -8.68 15.44 10.77
C ILE A 8 -8.91 15.01 12.22
N ASP A 9 -9.87 15.62 12.92
CA ASP A 9 -10.17 15.30 14.32
C ASP A 9 -10.88 13.94 14.50
N ALA A 10 -11.64 13.48 13.49
CA ALA A 10 -12.24 12.14 13.47
C ALA A 10 -11.28 11.03 12.96
N LEU A 11 -10.13 11.40 12.40
CA LEU A 11 -9.24 10.45 11.69
C LEU A 11 -8.30 9.67 12.64
N PHE A 12 -8.22 10.01 13.94
CA PHE A 12 -7.08 9.61 14.81
C PHE A 12 -7.38 9.44 16.32
N SER A 13 -8.61 9.10 16.70
CA SER A 13 -9.23 9.57 17.96
C SER A 13 -9.35 8.59 19.16
N PRO A 14 -8.41 7.69 19.55
CA PRO A 14 -7.37 8.10 20.53
C PRO A 14 -6.10 7.18 20.67
N LEU A 15 -5.93 6.12 19.88
CA LEU A 15 -4.82 5.13 20.06
C LEU A 15 -3.81 5.11 18.90
N TRP A 16 -4.13 5.71 17.76
CA TRP A 16 -3.34 5.63 16.53
C TRP A 16 -3.23 6.99 15.84
N THR A 17 -2.64 8.00 16.50
CA THR A 17 -2.40 9.29 15.85
C THR A 17 -1.54 9.11 14.58
N PRO A 18 -1.67 9.96 13.53
CA PRO A 18 -0.88 9.77 12.31
C PRO A 18 0.61 9.93 12.60
N VAL A 19 0.91 10.75 13.60
CA VAL A 19 2.25 10.94 14.14
C VAL A 19 2.76 9.64 14.78
N LEU A 20 1.94 8.95 15.58
CA LEU A 20 2.31 7.66 16.15
C LEU A 20 2.50 6.59 15.07
N VAL A 21 1.55 6.47 14.13
CA VAL A 21 1.67 5.53 12.99
C VAL A 21 2.92 5.83 12.18
N GLY A 22 3.16 7.10 11.85
CA GLY A 22 4.36 7.55 11.14
C GLY A 22 5.64 7.24 11.91
N ALA A 23 5.66 7.47 13.23
CA ALA A 23 6.79 7.14 14.09
C ALA A 23 7.04 5.62 14.18
N LEU A 24 5.98 4.81 14.24
CA LEU A 24 6.09 3.34 14.23
C LEU A 24 6.59 2.82 12.88
N ILE A 25 6.12 3.37 11.77
CA ILE A 25 6.64 3.05 10.42
C ILE A 25 8.11 3.47 10.32
N ALA A 26 8.47 4.65 10.82
CA ALA A 26 9.86 5.12 10.83
C ALA A 26 10.75 4.21 11.69
N LEU A 27 10.29 3.81 12.88
CA LEU A 27 11.00 2.87 13.74
C LEU A 27 11.15 1.50 13.06
N LEU A 28 10.10 0.97 12.44
CA LEU A 28 10.16 -0.26 11.65
C LEU A 28 11.15 -0.13 10.50
N ALA A 29 11.12 0.98 9.76
CA ALA A 29 12.00 1.20 8.62
C ALA A 29 13.47 1.31 9.04
N PHE A 30 13.72 2.04 10.12
CA PHE A 30 15.05 2.20 10.69
C PHE A 30 15.59 0.88 11.25
N THR A 31 14.80 0.17 12.07
CA THR A 31 15.21 -1.12 12.65
C THR A 31 15.44 -2.15 11.56
N GLN A 32 14.56 -2.25 10.56
CA GLN A 32 14.75 -3.15 9.43
C GLN A 32 16.03 -2.82 8.66
N ARG A 33 16.30 -1.53 8.41
CA ARG A 33 17.56 -1.11 7.77
C ARG A 33 18.77 -1.46 8.63
N TRP A 34 18.68 -1.33 9.94
CA TRP A 34 19.76 -1.66 10.86
C TRP A 34 20.05 -3.17 10.94
N LEU A 35 19.02 -4.01 10.91
CA LEU A 35 19.18 -5.47 10.98
C LEU A 35 19.59 -6.11 9.65
N VAL A 36 19.06 -5.61 8.52
CA VAL A 36 19.12 -6.31 7.23
C VAL A 36 19.95 -5.56 6.18
N ASP A 37 20.31 -4.30 6.46
CA ASP A 37 21.06 -3.39 5.57
C ASP A 37 20.48 -3.23 4.14
N GLN A 38 19.19 -3.51 4.00
CA GLN A 38 18.45 -3.36 2.75
C GLN A 38 17.24 -2.43 2.94
N PRO A 39 16.80 -1.69 1.91
CA PRO A 39 15.59 -0.88 2.01
C PRO A 39 14.32 -1.75 1.95
N LEU A 40 13.24 -1.24 2.54
CA LEU A 40 11.90 -1.82 2.42
C LEU A 40 11.47 -1.85 0.95
N SER A 41 10.91 -2.97 0.51
CA SER A 41 10.36 -3.11 -0.84
C SER A 41 9.34 -4.24 -0.87
N CYS A 42 8.08 -3.92 -1.18
CA CYS A 42 7.04 -4.93 -1.35
C CYS A 42 7.18 -5.64 -2.71
N SER A 43 7.44 -4.89 -3.78
CA SER A 43 7.56 -5.42 -5.15
C SER A 43 8.67 -6.44 -5.30
N THR A 44 9.81 -6.24 -4.62
CA THR A 44 10.90 -7.23 -4.62
C THR A 44 10.52 -8.49 -3.84
N GLY A 45 9.76 -8.35 -2.74
CA GLY A 45 9.20 -9.50 -2.02
C GLY A 45 8.27 -10.34 -2.90
N PHE A 46 7.39 -9.70 -3.67
CA PHE A 46 6.50 -10.40 -4.61
C PHE A 46 7.28 -11.07 -5.76
N ALA A 47 8.30 -10.39 -6.29
CA ALA A 47 9.18 -10.96 -7.32
C ALA A 47 9.93 -12.20 -6.79
N ASN A 48 10.47 -12.14 -5.57
CA ASN A 48 11.16 -13.26 -4.94
C ASN A 48 10.21 -14.43 -4.66
N LEU A 49 8.99 -14.17 -4.17
CA LEU A 49 7.97 -15.19 -3.99
C LEU A 49 7.62 -15.87 -5.33
N ALA A 50 7.46 -15.09 -6.40
CA ALA A 50 7.27 -15.63 -7.75
C ALA A 50 8.48 -16.48 -8.21
N GLY A 51 9.70 -16.09 -7.82
CA GLY A 51 10.94 -16.84 -7.98
C GLY A 51 10.92 -18.24 -7.40
N TYR A 52 10.29 -18.42 -6.23
CA TYR A 52 10.12 -19.73 -5.59
C TYR A 52 9.02 -20.57 -6.24
N LEU A 53 7.93 -19.93 -6.68
CA LEU A 53 6.80 -20.63 -7.30
C LEU A 53 7.09 -21.03 -8.75
N ARG A 54 7.90 -20.23 -9.46
CA ARG A 54 8.30 -20.45 -10.85
C ARG A 54 9.81 -20.24 -10.99
N PRO A 55 10.59 -21.33 -10.88
CA PRO A 55 12.03 -21.31 -11.16
C PRO A 55 12.30 -20.73 -12.55
N GLY A 56 13.26 -19.80 -12.66
CA GLY A 56 13.60 -19.11 -13.91
C GLY A 56 13.12 -17.66 -14.00
N THR A 57 12.35 -17.17 -13.02
CA THR A 57 12.07 -15.73 -12.87
C THR A 57 13.19 -15.03 -12.10
N ALA A 58 13.39 -13.72 -12.36
CA ALA A 58 14.45 -12.94 -11.72
C ALA A 58 14.21 -12.85 -10.20
N ARG A 59 15.11 -13.43 -9.40
CA ARG A 59 15.09 -13.41 -7.93
C ARG A 59 16.32 -12.68 -7.39
N ASP A 60 16.12 -11.94 -6.32
CA ASP A 60 17.16 -11.32 -5.50
C ASP A 60 17.31 -12.13 -4.20
N PRO A 61 18.27 -13.08 -4.09
CA PRO A 61 18.44 -13.92 -2.91
C PRO A 61 18.72 -13.13 -1.63
N GLN A 62 19.38 -11.96 -1.75
CA GLN A 62 19.64 -11.09 -0.60
C GLN A 62 18.35 -10.44 -0.07
N GLY A 63 17.33 -10.34 -0.92
CA GLY A 63 16.01 -9.79 -0.62
C GLY A 63 14.97 -10.80 -0.14
N ASP A 64 15.29 -12.08 0.05
CA ASP A 64 14.29 -13.12 0.40
C ASP A 64 13.58 -12.86 1.73
N TRP A 65 14.23 -12.16 2.66
CA TRP A 65 13.62 -11.70 3.92
C TRP A 65 12.34 -10.87 3.68
N ARG A 66 12.23 -10.23 2.50
CA ARG A 66 11.05 -9.44 2.12
C ARG A 66 9.80 -10.30 1.98
N ILE A 67 9.92 -11.62 1.77
CA ILE A 67 8.78 -12.55 1.79
C ILE A 67 8.21 -12.65 3.21
N VAL A 68 9.09 -12.75 4.22
CA VAL A 68 8.67 -12.74 5.64
C VAL A 68 8.03 -11.39 5.99
N PHE A 69 8.55 -10.29 5.45
CA PHE A 69 7.92 -8.97 5.58
C PHE A 69 6.52 -8.93 4.97
N LEU A 70 6.32 -9.48 3.76
CA LEU A 70 4.99 -9.58 3.14
C LEU A 70 4.02 -10.43 3.98
N LEU A 71 4.49 -11.56 4.51
CA LEU A 71 3.70 -12.37 5.45
C LEU A 71 3.36 -11.57 6.71
N GLY A 72 4.30 -10.78 7.23
CA GLY A 72 4.08 -9.88 8.37
C GLY A 72 2.99 -8.84 8.10
N ILE A 73 2.91 -8.28 6.89
CA ILE A 73 1.83 -7.35 6.51
C ILE A 73 0.47 -8.05 6.57
N VAL A 74 0.36 -9.25 5.99
CA VAL A 74 -0.90 -10.03 5.96
C VAL A 74 -1.32 -10.43 7.38
N LEU A 75 -0.38 -10.95 8.18
CA LEU A 75 -0.65 -11.36 9.55
C LEU A 75 -0.97 -10.17 10.45
N GLY A 76 -0.29 -9.04 10.28
CA GLY A 76 -0.57 -7.82 11.03
C GLY A 76 -1.97 -7.28 10.75
N GLY A 77 -2.39 -7.26 9.48
CA GLY A 77 -3.75 -6.89 9.11
C GLY A 77 -4.80 -7.86 9.66
N LEU A 78 -4.51 -9.17 9.64
CA LEU A 78 -5.40 -10.18 10.22
C LEU A 78 -5.53 -10.02 11.74
N ILE A 79 -4.42 -9.81 12.46
CA ILE A 79 -4.43 -9.59 13.90
C ILE A 79 -5.26 -8.35 14.22
N ALA A 80 -5.03 -7.23 13.52
CA ALA A 80 -5.79 -5.99 13.70
C ALA A 80 -7.30 -6.22 13.49
N ALA A 81 -7.67 -6.91 12.42
CA ALA A 81 -9.08 -7.23 12.14
C ALA A 81 -9.71 -8.10 13.25
N LEU A 82 -8.97 -9.09 13.76
CA LEU A 82 -9.47 -9.95 14.85
C LEU A 82 -9.56 -9.21 16.19
N THR A 83 -8.68 -8.24 16.47
CA THR A 83 -8.69 -7.47 17.72
C THR A 83 -9.75 -6.38 17.75
N ASP A 84 -10.11 -5.82 16.60
CA ASP A 84 -11.16 -4.79 16.50
C ASP A 84 -12.58 -5.38 16.62
N GLY A 85 -12.71 -6.70 16.76
CA GLY A 85 -14.01 -7.39 16.87
C GLY A 85 -14.84 -7.36 15.59
N ALA A 86 -14.29 -6.77 14.51
CA ALA A 86 -14.88 -6.80 13.20
C ALA A 86 -14.75 -8.23 12.62
N PRO A 87 -15.81 -8.81 12.05
CA PRO A 87 -15.69 -10.06 11.33
C PRO A 87 -14.65 -9.89 10.21
N ALA A 88 -13.53 -10.62 10.32
CA ALA A 88 -12.31 -10.44 9.52
C ALA A 88 -12.54 -10.39 7.99
N TRP A 89 -13.70 -10.84 7.52
CA TRP A 89 -14.06 -11.02 6.11
C TRP A 89 -15.21 -10.12 5.63
N GLN A 90 -15.61 -9.09 6.39
CA GLN A 90 -16.75 -8.22 6.06
C GLN A 90 -16.38 -6.75 5.93
N GLY A 91 -15.28 -6.43 5.24
CA GLY A 91 -15.13 -5.09 4.66
C GLY A 91 -16.20 -4.90 3.58
N THR A 92 -17.42 -4.55 3.97
CA THR A 92 -18.48 -4.31 2.99
C THR A 92 -18.10 -3.08 2.16
N ALA A 93 -18.41 -3.08 0.87
CA ALA A 93 -18.12 -1.95 -0.02
C ALA A 93 -18.59 -0.60 0.55
N ALA A 94 -19.64 -0.63 1.38
CA ALA A 94 -20.21 0.52 2.08
C ALA A 94 -19.25 1.18 3.09
N GLU A 95 -18.35 0.43 3.73
CA GLU A 95 -17.39 0.95 4.73
C GLU A 95 -16.27 1.79 4.07
N PHE A 96 -15.96 1.51 2.81
CA PHE A 96 -14.95 2.25 2.04
C PHE A 96 -15.50 3.55 1.40
N GLY A 97 -16.77 3.87 1.64
CA GLY A 97 -17.40 5.12 1.23
C GLY A 97 -17.94 5.13 -0.21
N ARG A 98 -18.62 6.23 -0.55
CA ARG A 98 -19.39 6.39 -1.80
C ARG A 98 -18.53 6.25 -3.07
N PHE A 99 -17.28 6.71 -3.00
CA PHE A 99 -16.33 6.58 -4.10
C PHE A 99 -16.05 5.10 -4.43
N TYR A 100 -15.81 4.28 -3.41
CA TYR A 100 -15.54 2.86 -3.59
C TYR A 100 -16.75 2.13 -4.17
N THR A 101 -17.95 2.36 -3.61
CA THR A 101 -19.18 1.72 -4.08
C THR A 101 -19.54 2.10 -5.52
N ALA A 102 -19.17 3.30 -5.97
CA ALA A 102 -19.41 3.74 -7.34
C ALA A 102 -18.40 3.15 -8.34
N LEU A 103 -17.18 2.85 -7.89
CA LEU A 103 -16.08 2.41 -8.75
C LEU A 103 -15.98 0.89 -8.89
N VAL A 104 -16.22 0.13 -7.81
CA VAL A 104 -16.02 -1.32 -7.78
C VAL A 104 -17.35 -2.04 -8.11
N PRO A 105 -17.38 -2.95 -9.11
CA PRO A 105 -18.60 -3.70 -9.43
C PRO A 105 -19.09 -4.56 -8.26
N GLU A 106 -20.40 -4.56 -8.00
CA GLU A 106 -20.99 -5.35 -6.91
C GLU A 106 -20.93 -6.87 -7.15
N SER A 107 -20.93 -7.30 -8.42
CA SER A 107 -20.81 -8.73 -8.76
C SER A 107 -19.47 -9.29 -8.31
N THR A 108 -19.45 -10.50 -7.74
CA THR A 108 -18.23 -11.19 -7.29
C THR A 108 -17.19 -11.34 -8.40
N LEU A 109 -17.65 -11.69 -9.61
CA LEU A 109 -16.76 -11.83 -10.76
C LEU A 109 -16.21 -10.47 -11.21
N GLY A 110 -17.06 -9.43 -11.25
CA GLY A 110 -16.65 -8.08 -11.65
C GLY A 110 -15.63 -7.46 -10.69
N SER A 111 -15.86 -7.59 -9.37
CA SER A 111 -14.90 -7.12 -8.36
C SER A 111 -13.59 -7.91 -8.41
N ALA A 112 -13.63 -9.24 -8.58
CA ALA A 112 -12.42 -10.05 -8.73
C ALA A 112 -11.59 -9.63 -9.95
N ILE A 113 -12.22 -9.40 -11.10
CA ILE A 113 -11.56 -8.89 -12.30
C ILE A 113 -10.99 -7.49 -12.06
N TRP A 114 -11.76 -6.61 -11.42
CA TRP A 114 -11.34 -5.25 -11.09
C TRP A 114 -10.05 -5.22 -10.28
N TRP A 115 -9.99 -6.00 -9.19
CA TRP A 115 -8.81 -6.10 -8.35
C TRP A 115 -7.63 -6.78 -9.05
N LEU A 116 -7.89 -7.79 -9.88
CA LEU A 116 -6.84 -8.46 -10.64
C LEU A 116 -6.18 -7.52 -11.65
N VAL A 117 -6.99 -6.76 -12.39
CA VAL A 117 -6.50 -5.76 -13.36
C VAL A 117 -5.77 -4.64 -12.63
N GLY A 118 -6.33 -4.11 -11.54
CA GLY A 118 -5.66 -3.09 -10.72
C GLY A 118 -4.31 -3.56 -10.18
N GLY A 119 -4.24 -4.78 -9.64
CA GLY A 119 -3.01 -5.40 -9.16
C GLY A 119 -1.97 -5.59 -10.27
N LEU A 120 -2.39 -6.00 -11.47
CA LEU A 120 -1.51 -6.13 -12.63
C LEU A 120 -0.93 -4.77 -13.04
N LEU A 121 -1.75 -3.72 -13.10
CA LEU A 121 -1.32 -2.36 -13.44
C LEU A 121 -0.34 -1.81 -12.41
N ILE A 122 -0.61 -2.01 -11.11
CA ILE A 122 0.31 -1.61 -10.02
C ILE A 122 1.63 -2.37 -10.12
N GLY A 123 1.59 -3.68 -10.38
CA GLY A 123 2.79 -4.50 -10.55
C GLY A 123 3.64 -4.07 -11.75
N LEU A 124 3.00 -3.82 -12.90
CA LEU A 124 3.67 -3.31 -14.09
C LEU A 124 4.26 -1.92 -13.83
N GLY A 125 3.50 -1.01 -13.21
CA GLY A 125 3.96 0.32 -12.85
C GLY A 125 5.18 0.29 -11.91
N ALA A 126 5.14 -0.56 -10.89
CA ALA A 126 6.27 -0.73 -9.97
C ALA A 126 7.52 -1.27 -10.70
N ARG A 127 7.35 -2.15 -11.68
CA ARG A 127 8.46 -2.65 -12.50
C ARG A 127 9.05 -1.56 -13.39
N LEU A 128 8.20 -0.75 -14.02
CA LEU A 128 8.61 0.36 -14.88
C LEU A 128 9.33 1.46 -14.09
N ALA A 129 8.89 1.74 -12.87
CA ALA A 129 9.52 2.73 -11.99
C ALA A 129 10.81 2.22 -11.32
N GLY A 130 11.10 0.91 -11.40
CA GLY A 130 12.23 0.31 -10.67
C GLY A 130 11.99 0.12 -9.17
N GLY A 131 10.75 0.26 -8.72
CA GLY A 131 10.36 0.18 -7.31
C GLY A 131 8.89 0.49 -7.09
N CYS A 132 8.38 0.12 -5.91
CA CYS A 132 7.04 0.46 -5.45
C CYS A 132 7.07 1.68 -4.52
N THR A 133 5.89 2.11 -4.05
CA THR A 133 5.75 3.22 -3.10
C THR A 133 6.48 2.97 -1.78
N SER A 134 6.51 1.76 -1.24
CA SER A 134 7.29 1.48 -0.02
C SER A 134 8.81 1.67 -0.24
N GLY A 135 9.30 1.31 -1.43
CA GLY A 135 10.71 1.51 -1.80
C GLY A 135 11.07 2.97 -2.06
N HIS A 136 10.31 3.66 -2.90
CA HIS A 136 10.59 5.06 -3.24
C HIS A 136 10.16 6.03 -2.15
N THR A 137 8.95 5.90 -1.61
CA THR A 137 8.37 6.90 -0.69
C THR A 137 8.81 6.70 0.75
N ILE A 138 8.83 5.46 1.27
CA ILE A 138 9.24 5.25 2.67
C ILE A 138 10.76 5.24 2.78
N ALA A 139 11.43 4.32 2.08
CA ALA A 139 12.88 4.19 2.19
C ALA A 139 13.63 5.24 1.36
N GLY A 140 13.24 5.44 0.10
CA GLY A 140 13.97 6.27 -0.86
C GLY A 140 13.97 7.76 -0.52
N VAL A 141 12.82 8.32 -0.12
CA VAL A 141 12.72 9.71 0.35
C VAL A 141 13.48 9.91 1.65
N ALA A 142 13.38 8.96 2.59
CA ALA A 142 14.11 9.04 3.87
C ALA A 142 15.65 9.03 3.67
N MET A 143 16.14 8.34 2.64
CA MET A 143 17.56 8.37 2.25
C MET A 143 17.95 9.59 1.40
N GLY A 144 17.01 10.48 1.08
CA GLY A 144 17.28 11.67 0.27
C GLY A 144 17.59 11.38 -1.20
N ALA A 145 17.17 10.22 -1.73
CA ALA A 145 17.46 9.84 -3.11
C ALA A 145 16.65 10.72 -4.10
N PRO A 146 17.31 11.51 -4.99
CA PRO A 146 16.60 12.43 -5.88
C PRO A 146 15.60 11.74 -6.81
N ALA A 147 15.97 10.57 -7.34
CA ALA A 147 15.09 9.76 -8.18
C ALA A 147 13.82 9.33 -7.43
N SER A 148 13.94 9.00 -6.14
CA SER A 148 12.81 8.58 -5.32
C SER A 148 11.89 9.73 -4.91
N LEU A 149 12.43 10.95 -4.74
CA LEU A 149 11.63 12.15 -4.54
C LEU A 149 10.76 12.44 -5.76
N VAL A 150 11.36 12.41 -6.96
CA VAL A 150 10.63 12.61 -8.22
C VAL A 150 9.60 11.50 -8.44
N ALA A 151 9.98 10.23 -8.26
CA ALA A 151 9.06 9.10 -8.40
C ALA A 151 7.87 9.21 -7.43
N SER A 152 8.14 9.55 -6.16
CA SER A 152 7.08 9.72 -5.16
C SER A 152 6.14 10.88 -5.52
N ALA A 153 6.68 12.03 -5.93
CA ALA A 153 5.87 13.17 -6.36
C ALA A 153 4.96 12.80 -7.53
N VAL A 154 5.47 12.08 -8.53
CA VAL A 154 4.69 11.62 -9.68
C VAL A 154 3.62 10.60 -9.25
N PHE A 155 3.95 9.64 -8.40
CA PHE A 155 2.99 8.65 -7.90
C PHE A 155 1.81 9.32 -7.20
N PHE A 156 2.06 10.25 -6.27
CA PHE A 156 1.00 10.96 -5.58
C PHE A 156 0.22 11.90 -6.48
N ALA A 157 0.90 12.66 -7.35
CA ALA A 157 0.23 13.58 -8.28
C ALA A 157 -0.72 12.82 -9.22
N VAL A 158 -0.25 11.71 -9.80
CA VAL A 158 -1.08 10.88 -10.68
C VAL A 158 -2.19 10.19 -9.89
N ALA A 159 -1.91 9.62 -8.71
CA ALA A 159 -2.93 8.94 -7.90
C ALA A 159 -4.05 9.89 -7.46
N VAL A 160 -3.70 11.09 -6.98
CA VAL A 160 -4.69 12.11 -6.62
C VAL A 160 -5.44 12.58 -7.87
N GLY A 161 -4.73 12.87 -8.96
CA GLY A 161 -5.34 13.33 -10.21
C GLY A 161 -6.33 12.32 -10.79
N THR A 162 -5.97 11.03 -10.84
CA THR A 162 -6.85 9.97 -11.35
C THR A 162 -8.02 9.70 -10.40
N ALA A 163 -7.81 9.74 -9.09
CA ALA A 163 -8.89 9.60 -8.10
C ALA A 163 -9.93 10.73 -8.24
N GLN A 164 -9.47 11.98 -8.34
CA GLN A 164 -10.36 13.14 -8.51
C GLN A 164 -11.10 13.12 -9.84
N LEU A 165 -10.41 12.72 -10.92
CA LEU A 165 -11.04 12.57 -12.24
C LEU A 165 -12.11 11.47 -12.22
N ALA A 166 -11.82 10.32 -11.61
CA ALA A 166 -12.77 9.23 -11.47
C ALA A 166 -13.97 9.64 -10.60
N ALA A 167 -13.74 10.34 -9.50
CA ALA A 167 -14.80 10.84 -8.62
C ALA A 167 -15.72 11.81 -9.38
N TRP A 168 -15.13 12.74 -10.14
CA TRP A 168 -15.87 13.66 -11.01
C TRP A 168 -16.69 12.93 -12.08
N MET A 169 -16.13 11.93 -12.76
CA MET A 169 -16.84 11.12 -13.76
C MET A 169 -18.01 10.33 -13.17
N LEU A 170 -17.87 9.88 -11.92
CA LEU A 170 -18.88 9.11 -11.19
C LEU A 170 -19.89 10.00 -10.45
N GLY A 171 -19.66 11.33 -10.40
CA GLY A 171 -20.52 12.29 -9.72
C GLY A 171 -20.54 12.16 -8.19
N VAL A 172 -19.44 11.68 -7.60
CA VAL A 172 -19.28 11.43 -6.14
C VAL A 172 -18.19 12.28 -5.51
#